data_AF-A0A455U0A7-F1
#
_entry.id   AF-A0A455U0A7-F1
#
_cell.length_a   1.000
_cell.length_b   1.000
_cell.length_c   1.000
_cell.angle_alpha   90.00
_cell.angle_beta   90.00
_cell.angle_gamma   90.00
#
_symmetry.space_group_name_H-M   'P 1'
#
loop_
_entity.id
_entity.type
_entity.pdbx_description
1 polymer ?
#
loop_
_entity_poly.entity_id
_entity_poly.type
_entity_poly.pdbx_seq_one_letter_code
_entity_poly.pdbx_strand_id
1 'polypeptide(L)' 'MLMMQHNFVAASANVADLDEQADGFDIVTERRDDVTIERALSNSFGFGGTNACLVFQRFNN' A
#
# COMPACT_ATOMS: atom_id res chain seq x y z
N MET A 1 2.13 -8.40 -5.15
CA MET A 1 3.49 -8.90 -4.81
C MET A 1 4.61 -8.23 -5.61
N LEU A 2 4.36 -7.66 -6.78
CA LEU A 2 5.40 -7.01 -7.60
C LEU A 2 6.18 -5.90 -6.89
N MET A 3 5.49 -4.98 -6.19
CA MET A 3 6.13 -3.92 -5.37
C MET A 3 7.14 -4.49 -4.36
N MET A 4 6.77 -5.58 -3.69
CA MET A 4 7.66 -6.29 -2.76
C MET A 4 8.83 -6.93 -3.50
N GLN A 5 8.57 -7.66 -4.58
CA GLN A 5 9.61 -8.34 -5.36
C GLN A 5 10.65 -7.39 -5.96
N HIS A 6 10.22 -6.20 -6.39
CA HIS A 6 11.05 -5.23 -7.10
C HIS A 6 11.43 -4.01 -6.24
N ASN A 7 11.20 -4.07 -4.93
CA ASN A 7 11.63 -3.07 -3.94
C ASN A 7 11.20 -1.63 -4.26
N PHE A 8 9.91 -1.44 -4.54
CA PHE A 8 9.35 -0.10 -4.74
C PHE A 8 7.95 0.00 -4.16
N VAL A 9 7.52 1.23 -3.86
CA VAL A 9 6.13 1.55 -3.52
C VAL A 9 5.56 2.44 -4.61
N ALA A 10 4.49 2.00 -5.25
CA ALA A 10 3.82 2.78 -6.29
C ALA A 10 3.18 4.04 -5.72
N ALA A 11 3.13 5.10 -6.53
CA ALA A 11 2.35 6.28 -6.21
C ALA A 11 0.85 5.97 -6.23
N SER A 12 0.12 6.52 -5.26
CA SER A 12 -1.31 6.75 -5.33
C SER A 12 -1.56 7.87 -6.33
N ALA A 13 -1.83 7.48 -7.57
CA ALA A 13 -2.01 8.42 -8.68
C ALA A 13 -3.20 9.37 -8.45
N ASN A 14 -3.17 10.51 -9.15
CA ASN A 14 -4.24 11.50 -9.23
C ASN A 14 -4.59 12.22 -7.92
N VAL A 15 -3.68 12.23 -6.94
CA VAL A 15 -3.80 13.06 -5.75
C VAL A 15 -3.12 14.41 -6.04
N ALA A 16 -3.91 15.42 -6.38
CA ALA A 16 -3.42 16.80 -6.55
C ALA A 16 -3.45 17.58 -5.21
N ASP A 17 -4.54 17.39 -4.47
CA ASP A 17 -4.76 17.97 -3.14
C ASP A 17 -5.18 16.83 -2.19
N LEU A 18 -4.47 16.67 -1.08
CA LEU A 18 -4.79 15.66 -0.08
C LEU A 18 -5.98 16.12 0.78
N ASP A 19 -6.90 15.21 1.09
CA ASP A 19 -8.01 15.49 2.01
C ASP A 19 -7.47 15.83 3.40
N GLU A 20 -8.02 16.86 4.06
CA GLU A 20 -7.63 17.28 5.41
C GLU A 20 -7.74 16.13 6.43
N GLN A 21 -8.69 15.21 6.24
CA GLN A 21 -8.86 14.04 7.11
C GLN A 21 -7.78 12.96 6.90
N ALA A 22 -7.04 13.05 5.79
CA ALA A 22 -5.88 12.21 5.51
C ALA A 22 -4.56 12.87 5.97
N ASP A 23 -4.60 14.02 6.64
CA ASP A 23 -3.40 14.62 7.24
C ASP A 23 -2.77 13.69 8.28
N GLY A 24 -1.44 13.64 8.28
CA GLY A 24 -0.65 12.75 9.13
C GLY A 24 -0.56 11.29 8.66
N PHE A 25 -1.29 10.86 7.63
CA PHE A 25 -1.10 9.54 7.01
C PHE A 25 0.06 9.57 5.99
N ASP A 26 0.80 8.47 5.91
CA ASP A 26 1.88 8.30 4.92
C ASP A 26 1.34 7.88 3.54
N ILE A 27 0.50 8.73 2.94
CA ILE A 27 -0.03 8.51 1.59
C ILE A 27 1.06 8.78 0.56
N VAL A 28 1.47 7.74 -0.15
CA VAL A 28 2.56 7.79 -1.13
C VAL A 28 2.06 8.43 -2.43
N THR A 29 2.24 9.74 -2.65
CA THR A 29 1.83 10.44 -3.89
C THR A 29 2.90 10.44 -4.98
N GLU A 30 4.15 10.14 -4.62
CA GLU A 30 5.28 9.95 -5.52
C GLU A 30 5.87 8.55 -5.33
N ARG A 31 6.25 7.88 -6.43
CA ARG A 31 6.82 6.53 -6.36
C ARG A 31 8.09 6.55 -5.52
N ARG A 32 8.22 5.59 -4.61
CA ARG A 32 9.43 5.39 -3.79
C ARG A 32 10.17 4.16 -4.30
N ASP A 33 11.41 4.35 -4.73
CA ASP A 33 12.30 3.27 -5.16
C ASP A 33 13.24 2.85 -4.03
N ASP A 34 13.89 1.70 -4.20
CA ASP A 34 14.84 1.09 -3.25
C ASP A 34 14.25 0.86 -1.84
N VAL A 35 12.94 0.59 -1.76
CA VAL A 35 12.23 0.28 -0.52
C VAL A 35 12.04 -1.22 -0.38
N THR A 36 12.70 -1.82 0.60
CA THR A 36 12.45 -3.22 0.96
C THR A 36 11.16 -3.36 1.75
N ILE A 37 10.15 -3.96 1.13
CA ILE A 37 8.90 -4.33 1.80
C ILE A 37 9.08 -5.72 2.41
N GLU A 38 9.15 -5.83 3.74
CA GLU A 38 9.23 -7.11 4.45
C GLU A 38 7.85 -7.75 4.64
N ARG A 39 6.84 -6.90 4.89
CA ARG A 39 5.46 -7.32 5.11
C ARG A 39 4.52 -6.31 4.47
N ALA A 40 3.49 -6.80 3.78
CA ALA A 40 2.47 -5.99 3.14
C ALA A 40 1.08 -6.46 3.57
N LEU A 41 0.16 -5.51 3.73
CA LEU A 41 -1.24 -5.78 4.04
C LEU A 41 -2.10 -5.29 2.88
N SER A 42 -3.09 -6.10 2.48
CA SER A 42 -4.06 -5.77 1.44
C SER A 42 -5.47 -5.92 2.00
N ASN A 43 -6.22 -4.81 2.00
CA ASN A 43 -7.63 -4.79 2.40
C ASN A 43 -8.54 -4.86 1.18
N SER A 44 -9.69 -5.53 1.33
CA SER A 44 -10.79 -5.53 0.37
C SER A 44 -12.11 -5.45 1.12
N PHE A 45 -12.87 -4.40 0.84
CA PHE A 45 -14.20 -4.14 1.42
C PHE A 45 -15.21 -4.10 0.28
N GLY A 46 -16.06 -5.12 0.20
CA GLY A 46 -17.06 -5.29 -0.85
C GLY A 46 -18.47 -4.88 -0.42
N PHE A 47 -19.33 -4.63 -1.40
CA PHE A 47 -20.74 -4.36 -1.17
C PHE A 47 -21.44 -5.48 -0.39
N GLY A 48 -22.48 -5.14 0.36
CA GLY A 48 -23.17 -6.10 1.25
C GLY A 48 -22.41 -6.42 2.54
N GLY A 49 -21.36 -5.65 2.88
CA GLY A 49 -20.63 -5.78 4.14
C GLY A 49 -19.59 -6.92 4.15
N THR A 50 -19.13 -7.38 2.99
CA THR A 50 -18.09 -8.41 2.91
C THR A 50 -16.72 -7.78 3.11
N ASN A 51 -15.95 -8.28 4.08
CA ASN A 51 -14.62 -7.76 4.38
C ASN A 51 -13.58 -8.89 4.32
N ALA A 52 -12.45 -8.64 3.68
CA ALA A 52 -11.31 -9.54 3.66
C ALA A 52 -10.00 -8.74 3.82
N CYS A 53 -9.08 -9.29 4.59
CA CYS A 53 -7.75 -8.73 4.78
C CYS A 53 -6.72 -9.85 4.63
N LEU A 54 -5.69 -9.61 3.82
CA LEU A 54 -4.58 -10.53 3.61
C LEU A 54 -3.27 -9.86 4.00
N VAL A 55 -2.43 -10.59 4.73
CA VAL A 55 -1.07 -10.16 5.07
C VAL A 55 -0.09 -11.09 4.38
N PHE A 56 0.88 -10.49 3.68
CA PHE A 56 1.95 -11.20 2.98
C PHE A 56 3.27 -10.82 3.64
N GLN A 57 4.15 -11.79 3.83
CA GLN A 57 5.50 -11.58 4.31
C GLN A 57 6.50 -12.18 3.32
N ARG A 58 7.64 -11.51 3.14
CA ARG A 58 8.76 -12.09 2.42
C ARG A 58 9.22 -13.37 3.15
N PHE A 59 9.44 -14.43 2.38
CA PHE A 59 9.96 -15.66 2.94
C PHE A 59 11.46 -15.49 3.20
N ASN A 60 11.83 -15.56 4.48
CA ASN A 60 13.20 -15.48 4.94
C ASN A 60 13.54 -16.84 5.57
N ASN A 61 14.63 -17.47 5.12
CA ASN A 61 15.14 -18.74 5.65
C ASN A 61 15.81 -18.56 7.01
#